data_AF-A0A947HPA4-F1
#
_entry.id   AF-A0A947HPA4-F1
#
_cell.length_a   1.000
_cell.length_b   1.000
_cell.length_c   1.000
_cell.angle_alpha   90.00
_cell.angle_beta   90.00
_cell.angle_gamma   90.00
#
_symmetry.space_group_name_H-M   'P 1'
#
loop_
_entity.id
_entity.type
_entity.pdbx_description
1 polymer ?
#
loop_
_entity_poly.entity_id
_entity_poly.type
_entity_poly.pdbx_seq_one_letter_code
_entity_poly.pdbx_strand_id
1 'polypeptide(L)' 'MRSWFARLVLASTSATVFGCAEDFVCTVDYDCPGSEFCNTQTGSCEPFVCDVDDDCPNPTDRCDQNRCVAATTSG' A
#
# COMPACT_ATOMS: atom_id res chain seq x y z
N MET A 1 -41.80 30.13 29.22
CA MET A 1 -41.88 28.71 28.82
C MET A 1 -42.10 28.66 27.31
N ARG A 2 -41.42 27.76 26.60
CA ARG A 2 -41.38 27.54 25.13
C ARG A 2 -40.23 28.28 24.43
N SER A 3 -39.39 27.66 23.61
CA SER A 3 -39.19 26.25 23.28
C SER A 3 -37.75 26.11 22.80
N TRP A 4 -37.02 25.21 23.44
CA TRP A 4 -35.80 24.60 22.91
C TRP A 4 -36.14 23.80 21.66
N PHE A 5 -35.72 24.25 20.48
CA PHE A 5 -35.47 23.33 19.37
C PHE A 5 -34.25 23.83 18.62
N ALA A 6 -33.09 23.41 19.15
CA ALA A 6 -31.84 23.40 18.40
C ALA A 6 -32.08 22.61 17.12
N ARG A 7 -32.10 23.31 15.99
CA ARG A 7 -32.06 22.67 14.68
C ARG A 7 -30.66 22.08 14.54
N LEU A 8 -30.59 20.78 14.82
CA LEU A 8 -29.44 19.94 14.53
C LEU A 8 -29.06 20.15 13.07
N VAL A 9 -27.96 20.86 12.84
CA VAL A 9 -27.30 20.87 11.53
C VAL A 9 -26.60 19.53 11.42
N LEU A 10 -27.24 18.53 10.80
CA LEU A 10 -26.55 17.35 10.31
C LEU A 10 -25.68 17.79 9.13
N ALA A 11 -24.53 18.37 9.46
CA ALA A 11 -23.39 18.35 8.58
C ALA A 11 -22.66 17.02 8.77
N SER A 12 -21.93 16.61 7.72
CA SER A 12 -20.83 15.65 7.77
C SER A 12 -21.23 14.18 7.88
N THR A 13 -20.83 13.27 6.98
CA THR A 13 -19.76 13.33 5.97
C THR A 13 -20.12 12.38 4.84
N SER A 14 -20.07 12.85 3.60
CA SER A 14 -19.95 11.97 2.44
C SER A 14 -18.61 11.24 2.54
N ALA A 15 -18.61 10.04 3.14
CA ALA A 15 -17.47 9.14 3.04
C ALA A 15 -17.52 8.44 1.68
N THR A 16 -17.32 9.19 0.60
CA THR A 16 -16.77 8.60 -0.62
C THR A 16 -15.31 8.30 -0.30
N VAL A 17 -15.03 7.07 0.16
CA VAL A 17 -13.67 6.56 0.30
C VAL A 17 -13.12 6.29 -1.10
N PHE A 18 -12.92 7.36 -1.86
CA PHE A 18 -11.94 7.44 -2.93
C PHE A 18 -10.86 8.36 -2.35
N GLY A 19 -10.13 7.85 -1.37
CA GLY A 19 -9.05 8.57 -0.72
C GLY A 19 -7.89 8.70 -1.70
N CYS A 20 -7.84 9.82 -2.41
CA CYS A 20 -6.59 10.33 -2.95
C CYS A 20 -6.00 11.28 -1.89
N ALA A 21 -4.82 10.91 -1.38
CA ALA A 21 -3.86 11.71 -0.61
C ALA A 21 -4.16 12.01 0.87
N GLU A 22 -3.71 11.13 1.78
CA GLU A 22 -2.88 11.41 2.97
C GLU A 22 -2.12 10.10 3.29
N ASP A 23 -0.78 10.09 3.18
CA ASP A 23 0.13 9.01 3.64
C ASP A 23 -0.50 7.60 3.79
N PHE A 24 -0.92 7.00 2.67
CA PHE A 24 -1.56 5.69 2.72
C PHE A 24 -0.46 4.64 2.91
N VAL A 25 -0.11 4.38 4.17
CA VAL A 25 0.81 3.32 4.57
C VAL A 25 0.12 1.99 4.30
N CYS A 26 0.51 1.33 3.21
CA CYS A 26 0.09 -0.04 2.97
C CYS A 26 0.71 -0.95 4.05
N THR A 27 -0.01 -2.00 4.44
CA THR A 27 0.48 -3.01 5.39
C THR A 27 0.52 -4.41 4.79
N VAL A 28 -0.28 -4.64 3.75
CA VAL A 28 -0.33 -5.86 2.96
C VAL A 28 -0.60 -5.51 1.50
N ASP A 29 -0.27 -6.41 0.57
CA ASP A 29 -0.43 -6.17 -0.88
C ASP A 29 -1.88 -5.82 -1.27
N TYR A 30 -2.86 -6.33 -0.52
CA TYR A 30 -4.28 -6.04 -0.74
C TYR A 30 -4.68 -4.59 -0.45
N ASP A 31 -3.85 -3.84 0.30
CA ASP A 31 -4.06 -2.41 0.53
C ASP A 31 -3.72 -1.59 -0.74
N CYS A 32 -2.96 -2.17 -1.67
CA CYS A 32 -2.51 -1.52 -2.88
C CYS A 32 -3.51 -1.70 -4.04
N PRO A 33 -3.71 -0.66 -4.86
CA PRO A 33 -4.60 -0.76 -6.00
C PRO A 33 -4.03 -1.69 -7.08
N GLY A 34 -4.69 -2.82 -7.31
CA GLY A 34 -4.34 -3.74 -8.39
C GLY A 34 -3.47 -4.90 -7.92
N SER A 35 -2.41 -5.20 -8.66
CA SER A 35 -1.45 -6.29 -8.36
C SER A 35 -0.09 -5.72 -7.98
N GLU A 36 -0.11 -4.69 -7.14
CA GLU A 36 1.08 -4.03 -6.61
C GLU A 36 1.52 -4.71 -5.31
N PHE A 37 2.82 -4.64 -5.02
CA PHE A 37 3.44 -5.10 -3.79
C PHE A 37 3.41 -3.98 -2.75
N CYS A 38 3.08 -4.32 -1.51
CA CYS A 38 3.21 -3.39 -0.41
C CYS A 38 4.62 -3.43 0.20
N ASN A 39 5.40 -2.38 -0.02
CA ASN A 39 6.65 -2.19 0.69
C ASN A 39 6.39 -1.72 2.12
N THR A 40 6.27 -2.70 3.03
CA THR A 40 5.98 -2.45 4.45
C THR A 40 7.06 -1.65 5.19
N GLN A 41 8.27 -1.49 4.63
CA GLN A 41 9.31 -0.63 5.22
C GLN A 41 9.06 0.85 4.94
N THR A 42 8.53 1.17 3.76
CA THR A 42 8.22 2.54 3.35
C THR A 42 6.73 2.87 3.47
N GLY A 43 5.88 1.85 3.67
CA GLY A 43 4.43 1.98 3.61
C GLY A 43 3.90 2.25 2.21
N SER A 44 4.68 2.03 1.16
CA SER A 44 4.31 2.44 -0.20
C SER A 44 3.99 1.25 -1.10
N CYS A 45 2.99 1.42 -1.95
CA CYS A 45 2.69 0.47 -3.02
C CYS A 45 3.70 0.64 -4.15
N GLU A 46 4.32 -0.47 -4.54
CA GLU A 46 5.30 -0.54 -5.62
C GLU A 46 4.85 -1.60 -6.64
N PRO A 47 5.23 -1.48 -7.92
CA PRO A 47 4.92 -2.52 -8.91
C PRO A 47 5.52 -3.87 -8.49
N PHE A 48 4.78 -4.95 -8.71
CA PHE A 48 5.28 -6.30 -8.49
C PHE A 48 6.45 -6.60 -9.43
N VAL A 49 7.55 -7.11 -8.87
CA VAL A 49 8.77 -7.49 -9.57
C VAL A 49 9.06 -8.97 -9.36
N CYS A 50 9.02 -9.46 -8.11
CA CYS A 50 9.31 -10.85 -7.78
C CYS A 50 8.70 -11.23 -6.42
N ASP A 51 8.32 -12.49 -6.26
CA ASP A 51 7.99 -13.13 -4.98
C ASP A 51 9.03 -14.21 -4.63
N VAL A 52 9.56 -14.89 -5.64
CA VAL A 52 10.58 -15.93 -5.52
C VAL A 52 11.77 -15.68 -6.45
N ASP A 53 12.90 -16.35 -6.18
CA ASP A 53 14.13 -16.24 -6.99
C ASP A 53 13.89 -16.56 -8.49
N ASP A 54 12.94 -17.44 -8.81
CA ASP A 54 12.61 -17.85 -10.19
C ASP A 54 11.91 -16.75 -11.02
N ASP A 55 11.30 -15.76 -10.36
CA ASP A 55 10.68 -14.62 -11.04
C ASP A 55 11.73 -13.67 -11.65
N CYS A 56 12.98 -13.78 -11.19
CA CYS A 56 14.04 -12.89 -11.63
C CYS A 56 14.58 -13.26 -13.02
N PRO A 57 14.86 -12.26 -13.89
CA PRO A 57 15.26 -12.51 -15.27
C PRO A 57 16.64 -13.17 -15.39
N ASN A 58 17.53 -12.96 -14.40
CA ASN A 58 18.79 -13.68 -14.33
C ASN A 58 18.66 -14.86 -13.36
N PRO A 59 19.08 -16.07 -13.75
CA PRO A 59 18.97 -17.26 -12.91
C PRO A 59 19.89 -17.25 -11.67
N THR A 60 20.75 -16.24 -11.55
CA THR A 60 21.66 -16.04 -10.42
C THR A 60 21.21 -14.92 -9.48
N ASP A 61 20.16 -14.18 -9.84
CA ASP A 61 19.60 -13.15 -8.98
C ASP A 61 18.72 -13.79 -7.92
N ARG A 62 18.52 -13.06 -6.82
CA ARG A 62 17.59 -13.44 -5.74
C ARG A 62 16.51 -12.40 -5.59
N CYS A 63 15.32 -12.85 -5.22
CA CYS A 63 14.27 -11.94 -4.84
C CYS A 63 14.46 -11.49 -3.39
N ASP A 64 14.78 -10.21 -3.20
CA ASP A 64 14.87 -9.57 -1.90
C ASP A 64 13.85 -8.42 -1.85
N GLN A 65 12.82 -8.56 -1.00
CA GLN A 65 11.81 -7.54 -0.76
C GLN A 65 11.23 -6.94 -2.06
N ASN A 66 10.74 -7.78 -2.97
CA ASN A 66 10.21 -7.38 -4.29
C ASN A 66 11.26 -6.68 -5.19
N ARG A 67 12.55 -7.01 -5.02
CA ARG A 67 13.63 -6.59 -5.91
C ARG A 67 14.55 -7.75 -6.26
N CYS A 68 14.83 -7.91 -7.55
CA CYS A 68 15.88 -8.81 -8.01
C CYS A 68 17.25 -8.17 -7.73
N VAL A 69 17.99 -8.77 -6.80
CA VAL A 69 19.36 -8.38 -6.47
C VAL A 69 20.31 -9.45 -6.95
N ALA A 70 21.46 -9.06 -7.49
CA ALA A 70 22.51 -10.02 -7.79
C ALA A 70 22.84 -10.77 -6.51
N ALA A 71 22.95 -12.11 -6.57
CA ALA A 71 23.47 -12.87 -5.46
C ALA A 71 24.93 -12.44 -5.23
N THR A 72 25.13 -11.43 -4.39
CA THR A 72 26.46 -11.05 -3.93
C THR A 72 26.98 -12.25 -3.20
N THR A 73 27.90 -12.95 -3.86
CA THR A 73 28.75 -13.95 -3.23
C THR A 73 29.57 -13.16 -2.22
N SER A 74 29.07 -13.02 -0.99
CA SER A 74 29.87 -12.60 0.15
C SER A 74 30.90 -13.71 0.36
N GLY A 75 32.00 -13.60 -0.38
CA GLY A 75 33.20 -14.42 -0.23
C GLY A 75 34.02 -14.01 0.98
#